data_AF-A0A194WZU7-F1
#
_entry.id   AF-A0A194WZU7-F1
#
_cell.length_a   1.000
_cell.length_b   1.000
_cell.length_c   1.000
_cell.angle_alpha   90.00
_cell.angle_beta   90.00
_cell.angle_gamma   90.00
#
_symmetry.space_group_name_H-M   'P 1'
#
loop_
_entity.id
_entity.type
_entity.pdbx_description
1 polymer ?
#
loop_
_entity_poly.entity_id
_entity_poly.type
_entity_poly.pdbx_seq_one_letter_code
_entity_poly.pdbx_strand_id
1 'polypeptide(L)'
;MANSSNLELPAITGTSRRPVSITGKRPIKVESAEEYARNVEGHANPPSAQSLYSGSNYANFAAYLRRPYQPIAVVNSQRATRNATPFATIHDLSLPEEDERRISRFCTVEAFEKMIEEKKKQTRPSLLVFLQGHPSPEWLNTIGYLCNVDPESLLRHLNFQNPPKRKIFYITGFTVHLE
;
A
#
# COMPACT_ATOMS: atom_id res chain seq x y z
N MET A 1 -13.49 -32.77 65.69
CA MET A 1 -14.64 -32.33 64.88
C MET A 1 -14.75 -30.83 65.03
N ALA A 2 -14.22 -30.07 64.07
CA ALA A 2 -14.20 -28.62 64.07
C ALA A 2 -14.53 -28.15 62.65
N ASN A 3 -15.48 -27.22 62.57
CA ASN A 3 -16.13 -26.74 61.35
C ASN A 3 -15.17 -25.96 60.44
N SER A 4 -15.07 -26.38 59.18
CA SER A 4 -14.44 -25.61 58.11
C SER A 4 -15.45 -24.64 57.49
N SER A 5 -15.14 -23.35 57.62
CA SER A 5 -15.80 -22.23 56.95
C SER A 5 -15.58 -22.31 55.43
N ASN A 6 -16.65 -22.49 54.64
CA ASN A 6 -16.62 -22.23 53.21
C ASN A 6 -17.18 -20.82 52.95
N LEU A 7 -16.31 -19.92 52.51
CA LEU A 7 -16.69 -18.64 51.92
C LEU A 7 -17.34 -18.90 50.56
N GLU A 8 -18.63 -18.55 50.43
CA GLU A 8 -19.28 -18.38 49.13
C GLU A 8 -18.81 -17.07 48.48
N LEU A 9 -18.16 -17.18 47.32
CA LEU A 9 -17.93 -16.07 46.40
C LEU A 9 -19.19 -15.87 45.52
N PRO A 10 -19.72 -14.65 45.35
CA PRO A 10 -20.85 -14.43 44.48
C PRO A 10 -20.45 -14.57 43.00
N ALA A 11 -21.31 -15.30 42.27
CA ALA A 11 -21.20 -15.54 40.84
C ALA A 11 -21.14 -14.23 40.04
N ILE A 12 -20.03 -14.02 39.34
CA ILE A 12 -19.89 -12.96 38.34
C ILE A 12 -20.66 -13.44 37.11
N THR A 13 -21.88 -12.95 36.97
CA THR A 13 -22.72 -13.09 35.77
C THR A 13 -21.91 -12.81 34.52
N GLY A 14 -21.77 -13.83 33.68
CA GLY A 14 -21.09 -13.74 32.40
C GLY A 14 -21.76 -12.70 31.51
N THR A 15 -21.10 -11.55 31.33
CA THR A 15 -21.31 -10.73 30.15
C THR A 15 -20.80 -11.54 28.96
N SER A 16 -21.70 -12.30 28.35
CA SER A 16 -21.56 -12.88 27.02
C SER A 16 -21.25 -11.74 26.05
N ARG A 17 -19.96 -11.47 25.87
CA ARG A 17 -19.46 -10.61 24.82
C ARG A 17 -19.70 -11.36 23.52
N ARG A 18 -20.91 -11.19 22.96
CA ARG A 18 -21.13 -11.50 21.54
C ARG A 18 -20.07 -10.72 20.77
N PRO A 19 -19.24 -11.36 19.94
CA PRO A 19 -18.40 -10.61 19.02
C PRO A 19 -19.33 -9.74 18.18
N VAL A 20 -19.05 -8.43 18.16
CA VAL A 20 -19.69 -7.54 17.21
C VAL A 20 -19.40 -8.13 15.84
N SER A 21 -20.44 -8.63 15.16
CA SER A 21 -20.37 -8.95 13.75
C SER A 21 -20.04 -7.65 13.04
N ILE A 22 -18.76 -7.44 12.78
CA ILE A 22 -18.29 -6.50 11.78
C ILE A 22 -18.83 -7.08 10.48
N THR A 23 -19.98 -6.57 10.06
CA THR A 23 -20.61 -6.87 8.79
C THR A 23 -19.53 -6.83 7.73
N GLY A 24 -19.30 -7.97 7.08
CA GLY A 24 -18.31 -8.15 6.05
C GLY A 24 -18.55 -7.15 4.93
N LYS A 25 -17.91 -5.98 5.02
CA LYS A 25 -17.70 -5.14 3.86
C LYS A 25 -16.80 -5.97 2.96
N ARG A 26 -17.34 -6.37 1.82
CA ARG A 26 -16.51 -6.91 0.73
C ARG A 26 -15.33 -5.96 0.56
N PRO A 27 -14.10 -6.47 0.37
CA PRO A 27 -12.97 -5.59 0.09
C PRO A 27 -13.39 -4.63 -1.01
N ILE A 28 -13.28 -3.32 -0.75
CA ILE A 28 -13.64 -2.30 -1.73
C ILE A 28 -12.73 -2.56 -2.92
N LYS A 29 -13.30 -3.10 -3.99
CA LYS A 29 -12.57 -3.32 -5.23
C LYS A 29 -12.29 -1.94 -5.79
N VAL A 30 -11.03 -1.51 -5.69
CA VAL A 30 -10.56 -0.29 -6.32
C VAL A 30 -10.48 -0.57 -7.82
N GLU A 31 -11.15 0.23 -8.64
CA GLU A 31 -11.23 0.02 -10.10
C GLU A 31 -10.21 0.87 -10.87
N SER A 32 -9.62 1.89 -10.23
CA SER A 32 -8.56 2.69 -10.86
C SER A 32 -7.60 3.34 -9.85
N ALA A 33 -6.47 3.83 -10.36
CA ALA A 33 -5.50 4.62 -9.60
C ALA A 33 -6.15 5.90 -8.99
N GLU A 34 -7.06 6.55 -9.72
CA GLU A 34 -7.80 7.72 -9.22
C GLU A 34 -8.80 7.34 -8.12
N GLU A 35 -9.43 6.17 -8.22
CA GLU A 35 -10.30 5.67 -7.18
C GLU A 35 -9.52 5.32 -5.91
N TYR A 36 -8.31 4.77 -6.04
CA TYR A 36 -7.42 4.57 -4.90
C TYR A 36 -7.20 5.88 -4.13
N ALA A 37 -6.80 6.94 -4.85
CA ALA A 37 -6.58 8.25 -4.26
C ALA A 37 -7.86 8.82 -3.59
N ARG A 38 -9.02 8.66 -4.22
CA ARG A 38 -10.32 9.09 -3.67
C ARG A 38 -10.69 8.32 -2.41
N ASN A 39 -10.43 7.02 -2.35
CA ASN A 39 -10.70 6.20 -1.18
C ASN A 39 -9.82 6.60 0.01
N VAL A 40 -8.54 6.89 -0.23
CA VAL A 40 -7.63 7.43 0.79
C VAL A 40 -8.10 8.80 1.28
N GLU A 41 -8.53 9.68 0.37
CA GLU A 41 -9.07 11.01 0.71
C GLU A 41 -10.36 10.93 1.53
N GLY A 42 -11.29 10.05 1.15
CA GLY A 42 -12.53 9.82 1.89
C GLY A 42 -12.28 9.25 3.28
N HIS A 43 -11.26 8.40 3.43
CA HIS A 43 -10.84 7.89 4.74
C HIS A 43 -10.17 8.98 5.60
N ALA A 44 -9.40 9.87 4.98
CA ALA A 44 -8.72 10.96 5.67
C ALA A 44 -9.69 12.02 6.23
N ASN A 45 -10.80 12.24 5.52
CA ASN A 45 -11.81 13.25 5.86
C ASN A 45 -13.20 12.62 6.01
N PRO A 46 -13.43 11.74 7.01
CA PRO A 46 -14.73 11.13 7.18
C PRO A 46 -15.76 12.19 7.60
N PRO A 47 -17.02 12.11 7.11
CA PRO A 47 -18.10 12.93 7.65
C PRO A 47 -18.19 12.71 9.16
N SER A 48 -18.33 13.80 9.93
CA SER A 48 -18.29 13.82 11.40
C SER A 48 -19.26 12.86 12.10
N ALA A 49 -20.25 12.32 11.38
CA ALA A 49 -21.25 11.39 11.89
C ALA A 49 -20.93 9.89 11.67
N GLN A 50 -19.85 9.51 10.97
CA GLN A 50 -19.72 8.15 10.42
C GLN A 50 -18.47 7.35 10.84
N SER A 51 -17.50 7.91 11.58
CA SER A 51 -16.30 7.14 11.96
C SER A 51 -15.88 7.39 13.40
N LEU A 52 -15.69 6.29 14.14
CA LEU A 52 -15.06 6.26 15.47
C LEU A 52 -13.53 6.45 15.40
N TYR A 53 -12.95 6.36 14.20
CA TYR A 53 -11.53 6.52 13.95
C TYR A 53 -11.32 7.68 12.98
N SER A 54 -10.65 8.74 13.45
CA SER A 54 -10.26 9.84 12.59
C SER A 54 -9.07 9.38 11.73
N GLY A 55 -9.27 9.22 10.42
CA GLY A 55 -8.19 9.00 9.46
C GLY A 55 -7.30 10.24 9.23
N SER A 56 -7.28 11.18 10.17
CA SER A 56 -6.55 12.46 10.07
C SER A 56 -5.05 12.29 9.84
N ASN A 57 -4.49 11.16 10.26
CA ASN A 57 -3.10 10.75 9.96
C ASN A 57 -2.83 10.56 8.45
N TYR A 58 -3.86 10.32 7.65
CA TYR A 58 -3.77 10.21 6.19
C TYR A 58 -3.90 11.55 5.46
N ALA A 59 -4.22 12.66 6.14
CA ALA A 59 -4.54 13.93 5.47
C ALA A 59 -3.43 14.42 4.53
N ASN A 60 -2.16 14.40 4.99
CA ASN A 60 -1.01 14.79 4.16
C ASN A 60 -0.80 13.83 2.99
N PHE A 61 -1.06 12.54 3.20
CA PHE A 61 -0.90 11.51 2.19
C PHE A 61 -1.98 11.60 1.12
N ALA A 62 -3.25 11.74 1.52
CA ALA A 62 -4.36 12.01 0.63
C ALA A 62 -4.10 13.27 -0.21
N ALA A 63 -3.69 14.37 0.43
CA ALA A 63 -3.35 15.61 -0.27
C ALA A 63 -2.16 15.44 -1.24
N TYR A 64 -1.23 14.52 -0.97
CA TYR A 64 -0.14 14.18 -1.87
C TYR A 64 -0.62 13.36 -3.08
N LEU A 65 -1.40 12.31 -2.86
CA LEU A 65 -1.93 11.42 -3.91
C LEU A 65 -2.82 12.13 -4.93
N ARG A 66 -3.49 13.22 -4.52
CA ARG A 66 -4.39 14.00 -5.38
C ARG A 66 -3.66 15.06 -6.23
N ARG A 67 -2.35 15.26 -6.06
CA ARG A 67 -1.60 16.26 -6.85
C ARG A 67 -1.53 15.83 -8.31
N PRO A 68 -1.77 16.75 -9.27
CA PRO A 68 -1.55 16.45 -10.67
C PRO A 68 -0.07 16.11 -10.89
N TYR A 69 0.19 15.00 -11.59
CA TYR A 69 1.55 14.63 -11.93
C TYR A 69 2.11 15.68 -12.90
N GLN A 70 3.16 16.35 -12.46
CA GLN A 70 4.01 17.13 -13.36
C GLN A 70 5.21 16.24 -13.65
N PRO A 71 5.38 15.76 -14.89
CA PRO A 71 6.61 15.12 -15.28
C PRO A 71 7.71 16.11 -14.96
N ILE A 72 8.64 15.75 -14.08
CA ILE A 72 9.84 16.54 -13.88
C ILE A 72 10.54 16.51 -15.23
N ALA A 73 10.36 17.57 -16.03
CA ALA A 73 11.11 17.77 -17.26
C ALA A 73 12.57 17.68 -16.83
N VAL A 74 13.22 16.58 -17.19
CA VAL A 74 14.61 16.33 -16.83
C VAL A 74 15.40 17.40 -17.57
N VAL A 75 15.67 18.51 -16.88
CA VAL A 75 16.50 19.59 -17.42
C VAL A 75 17.86 18.94 -17.72
N ASN A 76 18.18 18.86 -19.01
CA ASN A 76 19.40 18.31 -19.65
C ASN A 76 19.25 16.94 -20.35
N SER A 77 18.31 16.90 -21.30
CA SER A 77 18.10 15.88 -22.33
C SER A 77 19.20 15.79 -23.39
N GLN A 78 20.48 15.59 -23.02
CA GLN A 78 21.52 15.20 -24.00
C GLN A 78 22.50 14.12 -23.50
N ARG A 79 22.49 13.75 -22.21
CA ARG A 79 23.33 12.66 -21.66
C ARG A 79 22.53 11.49 -21.07
N ALA A 80 21.21 11.60 -21.00
CA ALA A 80 20.32 10.70 -20.25
C ALA A 80 19.86 9.45 -21.01
N THR A 81 20.21 9.29 -22.28
CA THR A 81 19.67 8.20 -23.14
C THR A 81 20.41 6.87 -23.01
N ARG A 82 21.48 6.76 -22.20
CA ARG A 82 22.18 5.48 -21.98
C ARG A 82 22.10 4.92 -20.56
N ASN A 83 21.72 5.69 -19.54
CA ASN A 83 21.79 5.27 -18.13
C ASN A 83 20.58 5.75 -17.30
N ALA A 84 19.35 5.72 -17.86
CA ALA A 84 18.18 5.98 -17.04
C ALA A 84 18.05 4.86 -15.99
N THR A 85 18.31 5.18 -14.72
CA THR A 85 18.11 4.24 -13.61
C THR A 85 16.62 3.89 -13.53
N PRO A 86 16.26 2.60 -13.49
CA PRO A 86 14.86 2.21 -13.41
C PRO A 86 14.25 2.73 -12.12
N PHE A 87 13.02 3.23 -12.21
CA PHE A 87 12.28 3.68 -11.05
C PHE A 87 11.72 2.49 -10.26
N ALA A 88 11.15 1.50 -10.94
CA ALA A 88 10.62 0.29 -10.33
C ALA A 88 11.34 -0.95 -10.84
N THR A 89 11.61 -1.90 -9.95
CA THR A 89 12.15 -3.21 -10.28
C THR A 89 11.25 -4.28 -9.68
N ILE A 90 10.87 -5.28 -10.46
CA ILE A 90 10.06 -6.40 -10.01
C ILE A 90 10.88 -7.67 -10.05
N HIS A 91 10.83 -8.40 -8.94
CA HIS A 91 11.34 -9.76 -8.83
C HIS A 91 10.16 -10.72 -8.82
N ASP A 92 10.12 -11.60 -9.81
CA ASP A 92 9.17 -12.68 -9.88
C ASP A 92 9.69 -13.89 -9.10
N LEU A 93 9.15 -14.08 -7.90
CA LEU A 93 9.53 -15.16 -6.99
C LEU A 93 8.94 -16.52 -7.41
N SER A 94 8.06 -16.55 -8.42
CA SER A 94 7.58 -17.81 -8.99
C SER A 94 8.59 -18.46 -9.95
N LEU A 95 9.60 -17.69 -10.40
CA LEU A 95 10.61 -18.15 -11.35
C LEU A 95 11.92 -18.57 -10.65
N PRO A 96 12.66 -19.55 -11.21
CA PRO A 96 13.99 -19.93 -10.72
C PRO A 96 14.97 -18.75 -10.71
N GLU A 97 16.01 -18.81 -9.88
CA GLU A 97 17.02 -17.74 -9.75
C GLU A 97 17.78 -17.45 -11.04
N GLU A 98 17.95 -18.46 -11.89
CA GLU A 98 18.70 -18.38 -13.15
C GLU A 98 17.86 -17.85 -14.32
N ASP A 99 16.54 -17.68 -14.16
CA ASP A 99 15.68 -17.19 -15.22
C ASP A 99 15.84 -15.66 -15.36
N GLU A 100 16.32 -15.20 -16.51
CA GLU A 100 16.49 -13.77 -16.78
C GLU A 100 15.17 -12.97 -16.68
N ARG A 101 14.02 -13.62 -16.88
CA ARG A 101 12.68 -13.02 -16.77
C ARG A 101 12.27 -12.78 -15.31
N ARG A 102 13.05 -13.28 -14.35
CA ARG A 102 12.84 -13.05 -12.92
C ARG A 102 12.92 -11.58 -12.55
N ILE A 103 13.74 -10.77 -13.25
CA ILE A 103 13.94 -9.36 -12.91
C ILE A 103 13.49 -8.46 -14.05
N SER A 104 12.41 -7.71 -13.82
CA SER A 104 11.89 -6.70 -14.75
C SER A 104 12.12 -5.29 -14.22
N ARG A 105 12.51 -4.35 -15.08
CA ARG A 105 12.89 -2.97 -14.71
C ARG A 105 12.04 -1.96 -15.49
N PHE A 106 11.54 -0.95 -14.81
CA PHE A 106 10.56 0.00 -15.36
C PHE A 106 10.96 1.45 -15.06
N CYS A 107 10.88 2.29 -16.10
CA CYS A 107 11.07 3.73 -15.99
C CYS A 107 9.75 4.51 -16.09
N THR A 108 8.70 3.90 -16.65
CA THR A 108 7.40 4.53 -16.84
C THR A 108 6.30 3.68 -16.21
N VAL A 109 5.20 4.34 -15.84
CA VAL A 109 4.06 3.71 -15.17
C VAL A 109 3.35 2.77 -16.13
N GLU A 110 3.14 3.17 -17.38
CA GLU A 110 2.40 2.40 -18.39
C GLU A 110 3.05 1.03 -18.66
N ALA A 111 4.39 0.99 -18.71
CA ALA A 111 5.14 -0.25 -18.89
C ALA A 111 5.00 -1.19 -17.68
N PHE A 112 4.97 -0.61 -16.47
CA PHE A 112 4.73 -1.35 -15.23
C PHE A 112 3.31 -1.91 -15.17
N GLU A 113 2.31 -1.09 -15.49
CA GLU A 113 0.90 -1.46 -15.48
C GLU A 113 0.64 -2.65 -16.41
N LYS A 114 1.14 -2.57 -17.64
CA LYS A 114 0.99 -3.65 -18.63
C LYS A 114 1.56 -4.97 -18.10
N MET A 115 2.73 -4.95 -17.48
CA MET A 115 3.36 -6.16 -16.97
C MET A 115 2.59 -6.74 -15.78
N ILE A 116 2.14 -5.91 -14.84
CA ILE A 116 1.31 -6.38 -13.72
C ILE A 116 0.00 -7.01 -14.23
N GLU A 117 -0.67 -6.40 -15.20
CA GLU A 117 -1.88 -6.96 -15.81
C GLU A 117 -1.62 -8.29 -16.54
N GLU A 118 -0.46 -8.45 -17.16
CA GLU A 118 -0.04 -9.75 -17.72
C GLU A 118 0.19 -10.80 -16.62
N LYS A 119 0.77 -10.42 -15.48
CA LYS A 119 1.02 -11.32 -14.34
C LYS A 119 -0.25 -11.68 -13.58
N LYS A 120 -1.24 -10.79 -13.50
CA LYS A 120 -2.57 -11.09 -12.91
C LYS A 120 -3.28 -12.26 -13.60
N LYS A 121 -2.96 -12.54 -14.86
CA LYS A 121 -3.52 -13.70 -15.60
C LYS A 121 -2.92 -15.04 -15.16
N GLN A 122 -1.86 -15.02 -14.36
CA GLN A 122 -1.23 -16.22 -13.83
C GLN A 122 -1.94 -16.66 -12.55
N THR A 123 -1.98 -17.98 -12.29
CA THR A 123 -2.80 -18.54 -11.20
C THR A 123 -2.33 -18.15 -9.80
N ARG A 124 -1.02 -17.86 -9.61
CA ARG A 124 -0.41 -17.47 -8.32
C ARG A 124 0.88 -16.68 -8.52
N PRO A 125 0.83 -15.43 -9.03
CA PRO A 125 2.03 -14.62 -9.14
C PRO A 125 2.52 -14.23 -7.74
N SER A 126 3.82 -14.39 -7.50
CA SER A 126 4.47 -13.96 -6.28
C SER A 126 5.50 -12.91 -6.65
N LEU A 127 5.14 -11.64 -6.54
CA LEU A 127 5.97 -10.54 -7.01
C LEU A 127 6.52 -9.74 -5.83
N LEU A 128 7.79 -9.37 -5.91
CA LEU A 128 8.42 -8.42 -5.02
C LEU A 128 8.75 -7.15 -5.81
N VAL A 129 8.11 -6.04 -5.44
CA VAL A 129 8.30 -4.75 -6.10
C VAL A 129 9.25 -3.91 -5.28
N PHE A 130 10.30 -3.40 -5.92
CA PHE A 130 11.20 -2.40 -5.38
C PHE A 130 11.03 -1.09 -6.12
N LEU A 131 10.81 -0.01 -5.39
CA LEU A 131 10.84 1.34 -5.93
C LEU A 131 12.21 1.97 -5.65
N GLN A 132 12.61 2.95 -6.45
CA GLN A 132 13.87 3.67 -6.28
C GLN A 132 13.61 5.18 -6.32
N GLY A 133 14.04 5.87 -5.25
CA GLY A 133 13.88 7.32 -5.13
C GLY A 133 12.55 7.71 -4.50
N HIS A 134 12.06 8.92 -4.80
CA HIS A 134 10.77 9.40 -4.27
C HIS A 134 9.66 9.07 -5.29
N PRO A 135 8.70 8.19 -4.96
CA PRO A 135 7.61 7.87 -5.87
C PRO A 135 6.74 9.10 -6.11
N SER A 136 6.33 9.31 -7.36
CA SER A 136 5.33 10.32 -7.70
C SER A 136 3.94 9.86 -7.24
N PRO A 137 2.95 10.77 -7.12
CA PRO A 137 1.56 10.39 -6.85
C PRO A 137 1.03 9.34 -7.83
N GLU A 138 1.40 9.45 -9.11
CA GLU A 138 1.05 8.51 -10.18
C GLU A 138 1.53 7.08 -9.85
N TRP A 139 2.82 6.91 -9.54
CA TRP A 139 3.38 5.61 -9.14
C TRP A 139 2.69 5.03 -7.90
N LEU A 140 2.42 5.85 -6.89
CA LEU A 140 1.77 5.38 -5.65
C LEU A 140 0.33 4.96 -5.88
N ASN A 141 -0.43 5.74 -6.65
CA ASN A 141 -1.81 5.43 -6.97
C ASN A 141 -1.90 4.16 -7.81
N THR A 142 -1.05 4.03 -8.84
CA THR A 142 -0.99 2.83 -9.68
C THR A 142 -0.60 1.60 -8.88
N ILE A 143 0.41 1.68 -8.02
CA ILE A 143 0.82 0.56 -7.17
C ILE A 143 -0.27 0.19 -6.17
N GLY A 144 -0.84 1.19 -5.49
CA GLY A 144 -1.92 1.00 -4.53
C GLY A 144 -3.11 0.28 -5.14
N TYR A 145 -3.51 0.70 -6.34
CA TYR A 145 -4.57 0.09 -7.12
C TYR A 145 -4.19 -1.31 -7.64
N LEU A 146 -3.13 -1.43 -8.44
CA LEU A 146 -2.83 -2.67 -9.16
C LEU A 146 -2.35 -3.79 -8.27
N CYS A 147 -1.67 -3.46 -7.18
CA CYS A 147 -1.09 -4.42 -6.25
C CYS A 147 -1.91 -4.54 -4.95
N ASN A 148 -3.10 -3.92 -4.86
CA ASN A 148 -3.95 -3.89 -3.68
C ASN A 148 -3.20 -3.50 -2.38
N VAL A 149 -2.29 -2.54 -2.47
CA VAL A 149 -1.45 -2.16 -1.32
C VAL A 149 -2.25 -1.27 -0.37
N ASP A 150 -2.28 -1.66 0.91
CA ASP A 150 -2.89 -0.87 1.97
C ASP A 150 -2.26 0.55 2.03
N PRO A 151 -3.07 1.63 2.01
CA PRO A 151 -2.59 3.00 2.22
C PRO A 151 -1.71 3.17 3.46
N GLU A 152 -1.98 2.43 4.54
CA GLU A 152 -1.17 2.47 5.75
C GLU A 152 0.25 1.96 5.50
N SER A 153 0.37 0.90 4.70
CA SER A 153 1.67 0.34 4.32
C SER A 153 2.48 1.37 3.56
N LEU A 154 1.88 2.02 2.55
CA LEU A 154 2.56 3.10 1.81
C LEU A 154 2.94 4.27 2.72
N LEU A 155 2.02 4.72 3.58
CA LEU A 155 2.25 5.83 4.50
C LEU A 155 3.44 5.56 5.46
N ARG A 156 3.52 4.34 6.02
CA ARG A 156 4.61 3.92 6.90
C ARG A 156 5.94 3.85 6.17
N HIS A 157 5.97 3.34 4.94
CA HIS A 157 7.21 3.19 4.16
C HIS A 157 7.74 4.51 3.59
N LEU A 158 6.85 5.46 3.32
CA LEU A 158 7.22 6.76 2.74
C LEU A 158 7.54 7.82 3.80
N ASN A 159 7.21 7.55 5.06
CA ASN A 159 7.42 8.43 6.21
C ASN A 159 7.16 9.91 5.90
N PHE A 160 5.95 10.20 5.39
CA PHE A 160 5.50 11.58 5.12
C PHE A 160 5.47 12.48 6.37
N GLN A 161 5.71 11.91 7.56
CA GLN A 161 5.73 12.61 8.84
C GLN A 161 7.06 13.36 9.10
N ASN A 162 8.11 13.12 8.31
CA ASN A 162 9.37 13.86 8.38
C ASN A 162 9.90 14.17 6.97
N PRO A 163 9.74 15.39 6.43
CA PRO A 163 10.29 15.73 5.12
C PRO A 163 11.83 15.72 5.20
N PRO A 164 12.51 14.84 4.44
CA PRO A 164 13.95 14.73 4.56
C PRO A 164 14.68 15.86 3.83
N LYS A 165 15.62 16.50 4.52
CA LYS A 165 16.60 17.42 3.96
C LYS A 165 17.65 16.63 3.15
N ARG A 166 17.30 16.27 1.90
CA ARG A 166 18.15 15.67 0.83
C ARG A 166 18.49 14.17 0.93
N LYS A 167 18.35 13.55 -0.26
CA LYS A 167 18.65 12.18 -0.74
C LYS A 167 18.13 11.04 0.14
N ILE A 168 16.85 10.70 -0.05
CA ILE A 168 16.36 9.39 0.35
C ILE A 168 16.11 8.53 -0.89
N PHE A 169 16.85 7.43 -0.97
CA PHE A 169 16.58 6.30 -1.83
C PHE A 169 15.67 5.37 -1.04
N TYR A 170 14.35 5.42 -1.26
CA TYR A 170 13.47 4.44 -0.65
C TYR A 170 13.48 3.21 -1.53
N ILE A 171 14.03 2.11 -1.02
CA ILE A 171 13.78 0.75 -1.52
C ILE A 171 12.67 0.21 -0.63
N THR A 172 11.42 0.39 -1.06
CA THR A 172 10.29 -0.28 -0.41
C THR A 172 10.08 -1.62 -1.11
N GLY A 173 10.12 -2.71 -0.35
CA GLY A 173 9.83 -4.05 -0.82
C GLY A 173 8.50 -4.51 -0.23
N PHE A 174 7.51 -4.78 -1.06
CA PHE A 174 6.28 -5.42 -0.61
C PHE A 174 6.01 -6.63 -1.49
N THR A 175 5.58 -7.72 -0.84
CA THR A 175 5.13 -8.92 -1.53
C THR A 175 3.70 -8.69 -1.98
N VAL A 176 3.49 -8.80 -3.28
CA VAL A 176 2.17 -8.70 -3.89
C VAL A 176 1.68 -10.11 -4.15
N HIS A 177 0.56 -10.45 -3.52
CA HIS A 177 -0.26 -11.60 -3.88
C HIS A 177 -1.41 -11.09 -4.72
N LEU A 178 -1.40 -11.43 -6.02
CA LEU A 178 -2.54 -11.15 -6.88
C LEU A 178 -3.48 -12.34 -6.74
N GLU A 179 -4.68 -12.10 -6.20
CA GLU A 179 -5.75 -13.09 -6.03
C GLU A 179 -6.57 -13.28 -7.31
#